data_AF-A0A8S1VI78-F1
#
_entry.id   AF-A0A8S1VI78-F1
#
_cell.length_a   1.000
_cell.length_b   1.000
_cell.length_c   1.000
_cell.angle_alpha   90.00
_cell.angle_beta   90.00
_cell.angle_gamma   90.00
#
_symmetry.space_group_name_H-M   'P 1'
#
loop_
_entity.id
_entity.type
_entity.pdbx_description
1 polymer ?
#
loop_
_entity_poly.entity_id
_entity_poly.type
_entity_poly.pdbx_seq_one_letter_code
_entity_poly.pdbx_strand_id
1 'polypeptide(L)'
;MFILNMFKSLLGSLGLYKKNAKILFLGLDNAGKTTLLRRLKDDRMVQHDPTLHPHAEELVLGNVRFKAFDLGGHQAVRKTWKNYFPTVDGIIYLVDSADSQRLKESRDELEQILNTAELAKVPIVILGNKIDKPGAVPEEELRQALGINVKQQINNKNIKEIDGRPVDVFMCSVANRVGYAEGFRWLSQFLN
;
A
#
# COMPACT_ATOMS: atom_id res chain seq x y z
N MET A 1 20.54 0.37 22.33
CA MET A 1 19.27 -0.11 22.95
C MET A 1 18.03 0.65 22.47
N PHE A 2 18.10 1.97 22.18
CA PHE A 2 16.96 2.80 21.78
C PHE A 2 16.35 2.46 20.40
N ILE A 3 17.20 2.25 19.40
CA ILE A 3 16.81 2.00 18.00
C ILE A 3 16.04 0.66 17.85
N LEU A 4 16.51 -0.40 18.52
CA LEU A 4 15.85 -1.72 18.53
C LEU A 4 14.47 -1.69 19.20
N ASN A 5 14.26 -0.85 20.22
CA ASN A 5 12.98 -0.73 20.91
C ASN A 5 11.96 0.06 20.06
N MET A 6 12.40 1.10 19.35
CA MET A 6 11.58 1.86 18.41
C MET A 6 11.09 1.00 17.24
N PHE A 7 11.96 0.15 16.66
CA PHE A 7 11.58 -0.75 15.56
C PHE A 7 10.61 -1.86 15.98
N LYS A 8 10.79 -2.43 17.18
CA LYS A 8 9.82 -3.38 17.75
C LYS A 8 8.46 -2.72 18.00
N SER A 9 8.46 -1.45 18.45
CA SER A 9 7.25 -0.65 18.63
C SER A 9 6.52 -0.40 17.30
N LEU A 10 7.24 -0.01 16.24
CA LEU A 10 6.62 0.23 14.93
C LEU A 10 6.04 -1.06 14.33
N LEU A 11 6.85 -2.11 14.16
CA LEU A 11 6.35 -3.38 13.61
C LEU A 11 5.26 -4.00 14.50
N GLY A 12 5.36 -3.85 15.81
CA GLY A 12 4.32 -4.24 16.75
C GLY A 12 3.02 -3.46 16.52
N SER A 13 3.09 -2.15 16.36
CA SER A 13 1.95 -1.28 16.09
C SER A 13 1.28 -1.55 14.73
N LEU A 14 2.03 -2.09 13.77
CA LEU A 14 1.56 -2.49 12.44
C LEU A 14 1.08 -3.94 12.38
N GLY A 15 1.22 -4.73 13.46
CA GLY A 15 0.87 -6.16 13.46
C GLY A 15 1.88 -7.06 12.73
N LEU A 16 3.00 -6.50 12.27
CA LEU A 16 4.02 -7.19 11.48
C LEU A 16 5.17 -7.75 12.34
N TYR A 17 5.10 -7.60 13.66
CA TYR A 17 6.09 -8.13 14.56
C TYR A 17 6.13 -9.67 14.47
N LYS A 18 7.32 -10.22 14.18
CA LYS A 18 7.59 -11.65 13.92
C LYS A 18 7.02 -12.24 12.62
N LYS A 19 6.48 -11.41 11.71
CA LYS A 19 6.06 -11.85 10.38
C LYS A 19 7.24 -11.94 9.42
N ASN A 20 7.18 -12.88 8.48
CA ASN A 20 8.12 -12.97 7.35
C ASN A 20 7.35 -12.66 6.07
N ALA A 21 7.55 -11.48 5.50
CA ALA A 21 6.77 -11.05 4.34
C ALA A 21 7.54 -10.10 3.42
N LYS A 22 7.28 -10.20 2.13
CA LYS A 22 7.64 -9.23 1.09
C LYS A 22 6.40 -8.44 0.72
N ILE A 23 6.41 -7.15 1.05
CA ILE A 23 5.30 -6.23 0.79
C ILE A 23 5.69 -5.25 -0.32
N LEU A 24 4.81 -5.12 -1.31
CA LEU A 24 5.03 -4.29 -2.48
C LEU A 24 4.13 -3.05 -2.44
N PHE A 25 4.71 -1.85 -2.57
CA PHE A 25 3.94 -0.61 -2.70
C PHE A 25 3.82 -0.22 -4.17
N LEU A 26 2.57 -0.19 -4.65
CA LEU A 26 2.17 0.10 -6.02
C LEU A 26 1.21 1.30 -6.06
N GLY A 27 0.92 1.80 -7.25
CA GLY A 27 0.08 2.98 -7.48
C GLY A 27 0.76 4.01 -8.38
N LEU A 28 -0.02 4.97 -8.88
CA LEU A 28 0.46 6.04 -9.75
C LEU A 28 1.57 6.86 -9.09
N ASP A 29 2.37 7.55 -9.89
CA ASP A 29 3.27 8.59 -9.37
C ASP A 29 2.52 9.60 -8.51
N ASN A 30 3.27 10.23 -7.59
CA ASN A 30 2.73 11.19 -6.62
C ASN A 30 1.71 10.61 -5.62
N ALA A 31 1.31 9.34 -5.69
CA ALA A 31 0.38 8.73 -4.71
C ALA A 31 0.93 8.64 -3.28
N GLY A 32 2.25 8.82 -3.07
CA GLY A 32 2.89 8.87 -1.74
C GLY A 32 3.63 7.60 -1.32
N LYS A 33 3.98 6.72 -2.27
CA LYS A 33 4.64 5.42 -2.03
C LYS A 33 6.01 5.59 -1.36
N THR A 34 6.85 6.45 -1.94
CA THR A 34 8.17 6.80 -1.41
C THR A 34 8.07 7.48 -0.05
N THR A 35 7.10 8.38 0.12
CA THR A 35 6.83 9.02 1.41
C THR A 35 6.46 7.99 2.48
N LEU A 36 5.60 7.02 2.16
CA LEU A 36 5.23 5.95 3.09
C LEU A 36 6.43 5.08 3.44
N LEU A 37 7.22 4.67 2.46
CA LEU A 37 8.44 3.87 2.69
C LEU A 37 9.41 4.60 3.62
N ARG A 38 9.64 5.89 3.40
CA ARG A 38 10.54 6.71 4.23
C ARG A 38 9.97 6.97 5.62
N ARG A 39 8.65 7.13 5.74
CA ARG A 39 7.96 7.17 7.04
C ARG A 39 8.22 5.92 7.87
N LEU A 40 8.19 4.75 7.23
CA LEU A 40 8.52 3.48 7.90
C LEU A 40 10.01 3.36 8.26
N LYS A 41 10.89 4.00 7.48
CA LYS A 41 12.35 3.95 7.68
C LYS A 41 12.81 4.80 8.88
N ASP A 42 12.43 6.07 8.92
CA ASP A 42 13.13 7.06 9.76
C ASP A 42 12.25 7.74 10.82
N ASP A 43 10.95 7.43 10.89
CA ASP A 43 9.94 8.14 11.71
C ASP A 43 9.99 9.70 11.57
N ARG A 44 10.68 10.20 10.53
CA ARG A 44 10.85 11.62 10.18
C ARG A 44 10.44 11.82 8.73
N MET A 45 9.78 12.93 8.43
CA MET A 45 9.48 13.28 7.04
C MET A 45 10.66 14.09 6.52
N VAL A 46 11.27 13.64 5.44
CA VAL A 46 12.07 14.52 4.59
C VAL A 46 11.23 14.71 3.33
N GLN A 47 10.88 15.96 3.04
CA GLN A 47 10.18 16.34 1.82
C GLN A 47 11.21 16.42 0.69
N HIS A 48 10.94 15.78 -0.45
CA HIS A 48 11.85 15.77 -1.59
C HIS A 48 11.11 16.08 -2.89
N ASP A 49 11.88 16.55 -3.86
CA ASP A 49 11.43 16.78 -5.22
C ASP A 49 10.95 15.47 -5.90
N PRO A 50 10.02 15.55 -6.86
CA PRO A 50 9.52 14.39 -7.60
C PRO A 50 10.65 13.54 -8.20
N THR A 51 10.53 12.22 -8.06
CA THR A 51 11.55 11.26 -8.51
C THR A 51 11.67 11.28 -10.05
N LEU A 52 12.75 11.88 -10.55
CA LEU A 52 13.01 12.09 -12.00
C LEU A 52 13.27 10.80 -12.79
N HIS A 53 13.68 9.72 -12.12
CA HIS A 53 14.00 8.43 -12.76
C HIS A 53 13.26 7.28 -12.07
N PRO A 54 12.86 6.23 -12.80
CA PRO A 54 12.23 5.07 -12.19
C PRO A 54 13.19 4.41 -11.20
N HIS A 55 12.89 4.52 -9.92
CA HIS A 55 13.72 3.96 -8.86
C HIS A 55 12.84 3.12 -7.93
N ALA A 56 13.24 1.87 -7.73
CA ALA A 56 12.65 1.03 -6.70
C ALA A 56 13.45 1.23 -5.40
N GLU A 57 12.80 1.78 -4.39
CA GLU A 57 13.38 1.90 -3.05
C GLU A 57 12.98 0.69 -2.21
N GLU A 58 13.90 0.21 -1.37
CA GLU A 58 13.71 -0.98 -0.55
C GLU A 58 14.07 -0.71 0.92
N LEU A 59 13.23 -1.23 1.81
CA LEU A 59 13.38 -1.14 3.26
C LEU A 59 13.23 -2.52 3.88
N VAL A 60 14.15 -2.90 4.76
CA VAL A 60 14.06 -4.14 5.54
C VAL A 60 13.90 -3.78 7.01
N LEU A 61 12.77 -4.16 7.62
CA LEU A 61 12.49 -4.01 9.05
C LEU A 61 12.29 -5.39 9.66
N GLY A 62 13.25 -5.84 10.47
CA GLY A 62 13.24 -7.22 10.98
C GLY A 62 13.25 -8.22 9.82
N ASN A 63 12.25 -9.09 9.76
CA ASN A 63 12.10 -10.08 8.68
C ASN A 63 11.12 -9.64 7.58
N VAL A 64 10.60 -8.42 7.65
CA VAL A 64 9.68 -7.87 6.65
C VAL A 64 10.43 -6.96 5.70
N ARG A 65 10.25 -7.21 4.40
CA ARG A 65 10.88 -6.48 3.30
C ARG A 65 9.81 -5.68 2.58
N PHE A 66 9.95 -4.36 2.57
CA PHE A 66 9.06 -3.44 1.86
C PHE A 66 9.78 -2.93 0.62
N LYS A 67 9.08 -2.93 -0.52
CA LYS A 67 9.63 -2.38 -1.76
C LYS A 67 8.62 -1.43 -2.39
N ALA A 68 9.02 -0.19 -2.63
CA ALA A 68 8.20 0.81 -3.27
C ALA A 68 8.67 1.08 -4.70
N PHE A 69 7.74 1.05 -5.65
CA PHE A 69 8.03 1.36 -7.05
C PHE A 69 7.61 2.78 -7.36
N ASP A 70 8.52 3.75 -7.31
CA ASP A 70 8.20 5.09 -7.76
C ASP A 70 8.50 5.23 -9.24
N LEU A 71 7.43 5.28 -10.03
CA LEU A 71 7.50 5.39 -11.47
C LEU A 71 7.01 6.77 -11.84
N GLY A 72 7.89 7.78 -11.83
CA GLY A 72 7.55 9.12 -12.30
C GLY A 72 6.93 9.05 -13.70
N GLY A 73 5.62 9.31 -13.80
CA GLY A 73 4.83 9.62 -15.00
C GLY A 73 4.82 8.64 -16.19
N HIS A 74 5.75 7.69 -16.30
CA HIS A 74 5.94 6.87 -17.49
C HIS A 74 5.36 5.46 -17.30
N GLN A 75 4.21 5.22 -17.94
CA GLN A 75 3.55 3.92 -18.07
C GLN A 75 4.49 2.78 -18.48
N ALA A 76 5.54 3.07 -19.28
CA ALA A 76 6.50 2.09 -19.77
C ALA A 76 7.18 1.27 -18.65
N VAL A 77 7.35 1.85 -17.46
CA VAL A 77 8.08 1.19 -16.38
C VAL A 77 7.17 0.41 -15.44
N ARG A 78 5.83 0.58 -15.54
CA ARG A 78 4.84 -0.24 -14.80
C ARG A 78 4.94 -1.71 -15.21
N LYS A 79 5.41 -1.97 -16.44
CA LYS A 79 5.75 -3.32 -16.93
C LYS A 79 6.74 -4.06 -16.04
N THR A 80 7.59 -3.35 -15.30
CA THR A 80 8.60 -3.95 -14.41
C THR A 80 8.02 -4.48 -13.10
N TRP A 81 6.78 -4.09 -12.72
CA TRP A 81 6.11 -4.62 -11.52
C TRP A 81 5.98 -6.14 -11.57
N LYS A 82 5.72 -6.69 -12.76
CA LYS A 82 5.55 -8.13 -13.00
C LYS A 82 6.77 -8.95 -12.57
N ASN A 83 7.96 -8.36 -12.61
CA ASN A 83 9.19 -9.04 -12.19
C ASN A 83 9.22 -9.34 -10.67
N TYR A 84 8.34 -8.72 -9.88
CA TYR A 84 8.31 -8.84 -8.43
C TYR A 84 7.11 -9.63 -7.90
N PHE A 85 6.11 -9.90 -8.75
CA PHE A 85 4.90 -10.63 -8.37
C PHE A 85 5.15 -12.07 -7.89
N PRO A 86 6.09 -12.86 -8.45
CA PRO A 86 6.23 -14.27 -8.07
C PRO A 86 6.57 -14.54 -6.59
N THR A 87 7.01 -13.53 -5.84
CA THR A 87 7.45 -13.72 -4.45
C THR A 87 6.81 -12.76 -3.45
N VAL A 88 5.79 -12.00 -3.88
CA VAL A 88 5.16 -11.01 -3.02
C VAL A 88 4.13 -11.68 -2.11
N ASP A 89 4.16 -11.33 -0.82
CA ASP A 89 3.23 -11.85 0.19
C ASP A 89 2.04 -10.90 0.43
N GLY A 90 2.18 -9.62 0.08
CA GLY A 90 1.11 -8.62 0.19
C GLY A 90 1.37 -7.36 -0.63
N ILE A 91 0.30 -6.69 -1.06
CA ILE A 91 0.40 -5.44 -1.84
C ILE A 91 -0.28 -4.32 -1.05
N ILE A 92 0.34 -3.14 -1.06
CA ILE A 92 -0.29 -1.89 -0.68
C ILE A 92 -0.35 -0.99 -1.92
N TYR A 93 -1.55 -0.78 -2.44
CA TYR A 93 -1.82 0.06 -3.59
C TYR A 93 -2.24 1.45 -3.12
N LEU A 94 -1.40 2.47 -3.37
CA LEU A 94 -1.66 3.84 -2.93
C LEU A 94 -2.38 4.61 -4.03
N VAL A 95 -3.41 5.36 -3.64
CA VAL A 95 -4.17 6.27 -4.49
C VAL A 95 -4.11 7.67 -3.92
N ASP A 96 -3.85 8.67 -4.77
CA ASP A 96 -3.99 10.07 -4.38
C ASP A 96 -5.48 10.43 -4.38
N SER A 97 -6.10 10.47 -3.19
CA SER A 97 -7.52 10.79 -3.06
C SER A 97 -7.86 12.23 -3.42
N ALA A 98 -6.87 13.13 -3.48
CA ALA A 98 -7.06 14.53 -3.86
C ALA A 98 -6.87 14.78 -5.36
N ASP A 99 -6.55 13.75 -6.14
CA ASP A 99 -6.33 13.83 -7.58
C ASP A 99 -7.45 13.11 -8.34
N SER A 100 -8.64 13.70 -8.31
CA SER A 100 -9.86 13.14 -8.92
C SER A 100 -9.72 12.89 -10.43
N GLN A 101 -8.88 13.67 -11.12
CA GLN A 101 -8.62 13.56 -12.56
C GLN A 101 -7.91 12.25 -12.92
N ARG A 102 -7.07 11.71 -12.03
CA ARG A 102 -6.31 10.48 -12.26
C ARG A 102 -6.88 9.24 -11.58
N LEU A 103 -8.04 9.33 -10.91
CA LEU A 103 -8.70 8.16 -10.32
C LEU A 103 -9.01 7.08 -11.36
N LYS A 104 -9.43 7.48 -12.57
CA LYS A 104 -9.67 6.52 -13.67
C LYS A 104 -8.37 5.79 -14.07
N GLU A 105 -7.27 6.52 -14.25
CA GLU A 105 -5.98 5.92 -14.56
C GLU A 105 -5.54 4.96 -13.44
N SER A 106 -5.75 5.34 -12.17
CA SER A 106 -5.43 4.50 -11.04
C SER A 106 -6.29 3.23 -11.01
N ARG A 107 -7.58 3.33 -11.32
CA ARG A 107 -8.47 2.17 -11.46
C ARG A 107 -7.97 1.21 -12.53
N ASP A 108 -7.64 1.73 -13.72
CA ASP A 108 -7.23 0.89 -14.84
C ASP A 108 -5.91 0.14 -14.55
N GLU A 109 -5.01 0.71 -13.73
CA GLU A 109 -3.82 0.01 -13.21
C GLU A 109 -4.14 -1.01 -12.11
N LEU A 110 -5.04 -0.66 -11.19
CA LEU A 110 -5.50 -1.57 -10.15
C LEU A 110 -6.19 -2.80 -10.75
N GLU A 111 -7.01 -2.61 -11.77
CA GLU A 111 -7.70 -3.69 -12.49
C GLU A 111 -6.71 -4.68 -13.13
N GLN A 112 -5.61 -4.18 -13.71
CA GLN A 112 -4.53 -5.05 -14.21
C GLN A 112 -3.90 -5.89 -13.10
N ILE A 113 -3.67 -5.32 -11.91
CA ILE A 113 -3.14 -6.03 -10.75
C ILE A 113 -4.14 -7.07 -10.23
N LEU A 114 -5.43 -6.73 -10.17
CA LEU A 114 -6.51 -7.63 -9.75
C LEU A 114 -6.65 -8.82 -10.69
N ASN A 115 -6.51 -8.61 -12.00
CA ASN A 115 -6.61 -9.65 -13.03
C ASN A 115 -5.30 -10.43 -13.28
N THR A 116 -4.22 -10.13 -12.55
CA THR A 116 -2.95 -10.86 -12.66
C THR A 116 -3.03 -12.20 -11.93
N ALA A 117 -2.79 -13.31 -12.65
CA ALA A 117 -2.92 -14.68 -12.14
C ALA A 117 -1.93 -15.00 -11.01
N GLU A 118 -0.69 -14.53 -11.11
CA GLU A 118 0.36 -14.70 -10.10
C GLU A 118 -0.02 -14.06 -8.75
N LEU A 119 -0.91 -13.07 -8.78
CA LEU A 119 -1.38 -12.35 -7.60
C LEU A 119 -2.70 -12.87 -7.07
N ALA A 120 -3.29 -13.92 -7.66
CA ALA A 120 -4.67 -14.37 -7.38
C ALA A 120 -5.02 -14.47 -5.89
N LYS A 121 -4.08 -14.91 -5.06
CA LYS A 121 -4.26 -15.10 -3.61
C LYS A 121 -3.58 -14.04 -2.74
N VAL A 122 -2.88 -13.09 -3.35
CA VAL A 122 -2.12 -12.07 -2.62
C VAL A 122 -3.08 -11.02 -2.05
N PRO A 123 -3.10 -10.79 -0.72
CA PRO A 123 -3.94 -9.76 -0.12
C PRO A 123 -3.51 -8.35 -0.57
N ILE A 124 -4.49 -7.49 -0.86
CA ILE A 124 -4.28 -6.12 -1.34
C ILE A 124 -4.96 -5.12 -0.40
N VAL A 125 -4.15 -4.21 0.13
CA VAL A 125 -4.64 -3.01 0.80
C VAL A 125 -4.64 -1.86 -0.19
N ILE A 126 -5.77 -1.16 -0.31
CA ILE A 126 -5.84 0.10 -1.04
C ILE A 126 -5.77 1.24 -0.02
N LEU A 127 -4.78 2.11 -0.15
CA LEU A 127 -4.65 3.30 0.69
C LEU A 127 -5.12 4.54 -0.08
N GLY A 128 -6.28 5.06 0.28
CA GLY A 128 -6.74 6.38 -0.16
C GLY A 128 -5.96 7.47 0.58
N ASN A 129 -4.81 7.86 0.04
CA ASN A 129 -3.87 8.77 0.69
C ASN A 129 -4.21 10.24 0.41
N LYS A 130 -3.63 11.14 1.21
CA LYS A 130 -3.75 12.60 1.13
C LYS A 130 -5.12 13.15 1.53
N ILE A 131 -5.81 12.50 2.48
CA ILE A 131 -7.07 13.01 3.05
C ILE A 131 -6.92 14.38 3.75
N ASP A 132 -5.69 14.81 4.02
CA ASP A 132 -5.38 16.15 4.55
C ASP A 132 -5.48 17.26 3.49
N LYS A 133 -5.55 16.92 2.21
CA LYS A 133 -5.57 17.90 1.12
C LYS A 133 -7.00 18.33 0.77
N PRO A 134 -7.19 19.62 0.43
CA PRO A 134 -8.44 20.05 -0.18
C PRO A 134 -8.74 19.24 -1.44
N GLY A 135 -9.99 18.84 -1.62
CA GLY A 135 -10.42 18.04 -2.77
C GLY A 135 -10.22 16.53 -2.62
N ALA A 136 -9.72 16.05 -1.46
CA ALA A 136 -9.69 14.62 -1.18
C ALA A 136 -11.10 14.01 -1.18
N VAL A 137 -11.32 12.99 -2.01
CA VAL A 137 -12.60 12.28 -2.10
C VAL A 137 -12.84 11.41 -0.86
N PRO A 138 -14.10 11.28 -0.39
CA PRO A 138 -14.44 10.38 0.70
C PRO A 138 -14.26 8.91 0.29
N GLU A 139 -14.18 8.01 1.28
CA GLU A 139 -13.96 6.56 1.06
C GLU A 139 -14.96 5.95 0.08
N GLU A 140 -16.24 6.32 0.21
CA GLU A 140 -17.31 5.80 -0.65
C GLU A 140 -17.11 6.18 -2.12
N GLU A 141 -16.76 7.43 -2.39
CA GLU A 141 -16.48 7.91 -3.74
C GLU A 141 -15.20 7.27 -4.29
N LEU A 142 -14.16 7.10 -3.46
CA LEU A 142 -12.94 6.39 -3.86
C LEU A 142 -13.24 4.94 -4.26
N ARG A 143 -14.04 4.23 -3.46
CA ARG A 143 -14.48 2.85 -3.73
C ARG A 143 -15.22 2.76 -5.06
N GLN A 144 -16.17 3.65 -5.29
CA GLN A 144 -16.93 3.70 -6.55
C GLN A 144 -16.02 4.00 -7.73
N ALA A 145 -15.13 4.99 -7.62
CA ALA A 145 -14.19 5.37 -8.68
C ALA A 145 -13.21 4.25 -9.03
N LEU A 146 -12.83 3.41 -8.05
CA LEU A 146 -11.94 2.26 -8.25
C LEU A 146 -12.68 0.94 -8.58
N GLY A 147 -14.02 0.94 -8.59
CA GLY A 147 -14.83 -0.26 -8.81
C GLY A 147 -14.78 -1.29 -7.67
N ILE A 148 -14.50 -0.84 -6.44
CA ILE A 148 -14.38 -1.69 -5.24
C ILE A 148 -15.68 -1.64 -4.46
N ASN A 149 -16.65 -2.45 -4.86
CA ASN A 149 -18.03 -2.39 -4.35
C ASN A 149 -18.28 -3.12 -3.02
N VAL A 150 -17.30 -3.87 -2.50
CA VAL A 150 -17.47 -4.72 -1.31
C VAL A 150 -16.48 -4.34 -0.21
N LYS A 151 -16.98 -3.95 0.97
CA LYS A 151 -16.20 -4.05 2.21
C LYS A 151 -16.15 -5.51 2.61
N GLN A 152 -14.98 -6.14 2.49
CA GLN A 152 -14.80 -7.47 3.06
C GLN A 152 -14.83 -7.35 4.59
N GLN A 153 -15.99 -7.61 5.18
CA GLN A 153 -16.12 -7.68 6.64
C GLN A 153 -15.39 -8.92 7.13
N ILE A 154 -14.12 -8.76 7.51
CA ILE A 154 -13.39 -9.82 8.21
C ILE A 154 -13.92 -9.87 9.63
N ASN A 155 -14.86 -10.78 9.88
CA ASN A 155 -15.12 -11.19 11.25
C ASN A 155 -13.85 -11.89 11.75
N ASN A 156 -13.23 -11.33 12.80
CA ASN A 156 -11.98 -11.76 13.45
C ASN A 156 -11.90 -13.26 13.84
N LYS A 157 -12.93 -14.06 13.55
CA LYS A 157 -13.01 -15.47 13.92
C LYS A 157 -12.58 -16.43 12.81
N ASN A 158 -12.66 -16.11 11.51
CA ASN A 158 -12.23 -17.03 10.43
C ASN A 158 -11.77 -16.32 9.13
N ILE A 159 -10.53 -15.83 9.09
CA ILE A 159 -9.87 -15.30 7.88
C ILE A 159 -9.76 -16.37 6.75
N LYS A 160 -9.88 -17.65 7.10
CA LYS A 160 -9.77 -18.80 6.18
C LYS A 160 -10.98 -19.03 5.27
N GLU A 161 -12.07 -18.28 5.47
CA GLU A 161 -13.34 -18.44 4.74
C GLU A 161 -13.61 -17.33 3.71
N ILE A 162 -12.64 -16.42 3.48
CA ILE A 162 -12.79 -15.44 2.40
C ILE A 162 -12.73 -16.17 1.07
N ASP A 163 -13.85 -16.18 0.35
CA ASP A 163 -13.88 -16.64 -1.03
C ASP A 163 -13.22 -15.58 -1.92
N GLY A 164 -12.17 -15.97 -2.64
CA GLY A 164 -11.37 -15.09 -3.49
C GLY A 164 -10.23 -14.33 -2.79
N ARG A 165 -9.76 -13.25 -3.44
CA ARG A 165 -8.61 -12.45 -3.00
C ARG A 165 -9.03 -11.49 -1.87
N PRO A 166 -8.28 -11.39 -0.76
CA PRO A 166 -8.52 -10.36 0.23
C PRO A 166 -8.22 -8.97 -0.32
N VAL A 167 -9.20 -8.07 -0.32
CA VAL A 167 -9.05 -6.68 -0.76
C VAL A 167 -9.86 -5.74 0.13
N ASP A 168 -9.25 -4.67 0.64
CA ASP A 168 -9.98 -3.62 1.36
C ASP A 168 -9.33 -2.23 1.21
N VAL A 169 -10.10 -1.17 1.51
CA VAL A 169 -9.71 0.24 1.36
C VAL A 169 -9.62 0.91 2.72
N PHE A 170 -8.52 1.64 2.95
CA PHE A 170 -8.29 2.44 4.15
C PHE A 170 -7.89 3.86 3.76
N MET A 171 -8.59 4.84 4.29
CA MET A 171 -8.29 6.25 4.06
C MET A 171 -7.15 6.70 4.98
N CYS A 172 -6.19 7.46 4.46
CA CYS A 172 -5.01 7.83 5.23
C CYS A 172 -4.41 9.19 4.85
N SER A 173 -3.63 9.73 5.77
CA SER A 173 -2.67 10.80 5.48
C SER A 173 -1.30 10.30 5.91
N VAL A 174 -0.49 9.88 4.93
CA VAL A 174 0.92 9.55 5.17
C VAL A 174 1.68 10.77 5.69
N ALA A 175 1.28 11.97 5.26
CA ALA A 175 1.85 13.22 5.73
C ALA A 175 1.61 13.39 7.24
N ASN A 176 0.36 13.22 7.69
CA ASN A 176 -0.05 13.45 9.07
C ASN A 176 0.03 12.22 9.99
N ARG A 177 0.50 11.08 9.49
CA ARG A 177 0.62 9.81 10.25
C ARG A 177 -0.72 9.20 10.70
N VAL A 178 -1.74 9.32 9.86
CA VAL A 178 -3.11 8.88 10.19
C VAL A 178 -3.56 7.79 9.21
N GLY A 179 -4.26 6.77 9.71
CA GLY A 179 -5.03 5.79 8.93
C GLY A 179 -4.23 4.61 8.35
N TYR A 180 -3.02 4.83 7.82
CA TYR A 180 -2.30 3.73 7.12
C TYR A 180 -1.97 2.54 8.02
N ALA A 181 -1.78 2.75 9.33
CA ALA A 181 -1.48 1.69 10.28
C ALA A 181 -2.61 0.65 10.37
N GLU A 182 -3.86 1.06 10.18
CA GLU A 182 -5.02 0.16 10.16
C GLU A 182 -4.97 -0.79 8.95
N GLY A 183 -4.62 -0.26 7.78
CA GLY A 183 -4.39 -1.07 6.59
C GLY A 183 -3.25 -2.09 6.77
N PHE A 184 -2.14 -1.70 7.39
CA PHE A 184 -1.06 -2.65 7.71
C PHE A 184 -1.51 -3.74 8.70
N ARG A 185 -2.27 -3.38 9.74
CA ARG A 185 -2.81 -4.36 10.70
C ARG A 185 -3.76 -5.33 10.03
N TRP A 186 -4.65 -4.83 9.17
CA TRP A 186 -5.53 -5.67 8.37
C TRP A 186 -4.72 -6.62 7.48
N LEU A 187 -3.71 -6.11 6.76
CA LEU A 187 -2.85 -6.93 5.90
C LEU A 187 -2.13 -8.02 6.71
N SER A 188 -1.64 -7.68 7.90
CA SER A 188 -0.86 -8.60 8.75
C SER A 188 -1.61 -9.89 9.14
N GLN A 189 -2.94 -9.87 9.09
CA GLN A 189 -3.79 -11.02 9.36
C GLN A 189 -3.64 -12.14 8.33
N PHE A 190 -3.18 -11.79 7.13
CA PHE A 190 -3.00 -12.69 5.99
C PHE A 190 -1.55 -13.12 5.76
N LEU A 191 -0.60 -12.48 6.45
CA LEU A 191 0.83 -12.77 6.30
C LEU A 191 1.25 -13.86 7.29
N ASN A 192 2.24 -14.66 6.91
CA ASN A 192 2.80 -15.72 7.75
C ASN A 192 3.71 -15.17 8.86
#